data_AF-A0AB35YMA7-F1
#
_entry.id   AF-A0AB35YMA7-F1
#
_cell.length_a   1.000
_cell.length_b   1.000
_cell.length_c   1.000
_cell.angle_alpha   90.00
_cell.angle_beta   90.00
_cell.angle_gamma   90.00
#
_symmetry.space_group_name_H-M   'P 1'
#
loop_
_entity.id
_entity.type
_entity.pdbx_description
1 polymer ?
#
loop_
_entity_poly.entity_id
_entity_poly.type
_entity_poly.pdbx_seq_one_letter_code
_entity_poly.pdbx_strand_id
1 'polypeptide(L)'
;MRNILKLVCFFLITIGIIPKEVQAASFRDLTDDTLLTEIHYLVEQDIVRGYSNQLFKPNDFVTKAQVAVMLTRALGLNTINIENPHYQDVTSANQYYKEIAAVQNKGIFDAAHKFNPDAPITRGEMAIVLNRAFQLKGSDPYYFTDVTEQTRGYKEILTLAHNHLVRGYGDGAFKPNNPVTRAQFSAFLARAMTLSKPHLLKDPAFVYTYAYYSLSDNKRYTLSYQYEQHDGKNDVWTVKNVSTGQTFSNELLYGHDRAYGQAIAGDANTHYDLYMELPLRVGVILHEDDPGVTAGERVTVKSTNGTVQAGEVQYTGVIIVEKRSEFSNVVKTYYFVDDIGLVKEMHNDLVVFELLNRTMK
;
A
#
# COMPACT_ATOMS: atom_id res chain seq x y z
N MET A 1 -40.17 -47.99 -39.79
CA MET A 1 -40.65 -47.48 -38.48
C MET A 1 -39.43 -47.24 -37.60
N ARG A 2 -39.00 -45.99 -37.46
CA ARG A 2 -39.00 -45.22 -36.20
C ARG A 2 -38.01 -45.75 -35.14
N ASN A 3 -36.86 -45.08 -34.94
CA ASN A 3 -36.68 -44.15 -33.80
C ASN A 3 -35.21 -43.80 -33.46
N ILE A 4 -34.92 -42.50 -33.64
CA ILE A 4 -34.31 -41.57 -32.67
C ILE A 4 -32.80 -41.67 -32.39
N LEU A 5 -32.08 -40.81 -33.10
CA LEU A 5 -30.76 -40.27 -32.78
C LEU A 5 -30.86 -39.44 -31.48
N LYS A 6 -30.22 -39.91 -30.39
CA LYS A 6 -30.10 -39.12 -29.16
C LYS A 6 -28.93 -38.14 -29.31
N LEU A 7 -29.26 -36.89 -29.64
CA LEU A 7 -28.35 -35.75 -29.53
C LEU A 7 -28.18 -35.44 -28.04
N VAL A 8 -27.00 -35.72 -27.48
CA VAL A 8 -26.65 -35.30 -26.11
C VAL A 8 -26.02 -33.91 -26.22
N CYS A 9 -26.82 -32.87 -25.95
CA CYS A 9 -26.32 -31.52 -25.78
C CYS A 9 -25.57 -31.42 -24.43
N PHE A 10 -24.26 -31.31 -24.49
CA PHE A 10 -23.42 -30.95 -23.34
C PHE A 10 -23.66 -29.47 -23.03
N PHE A 11 -24.49 -29.17 -22.04
CA PHE A 11 -24.57 -27.82 -21.48
C PHE A 11 -23.32 -27.60 -20.63
N LEU A 12 -22.32 -26.91 -21.20
CA LEU A 12 -21.24 -26.31 -20.44
C LEU A 12 -21.86 -25.22 -19.54
N ILE A 13 -22.11 -25.55 -18.27
CA ILE A 13 -22.42 -24.55 -17.24
C ILE A 13 -21.11 -23.82 -16.97
N THR A 14 -20.84 -22.75 -17.71
CA THR A 14 -19.87 -21.75 -17.30
C THR A 14 -20.45 -21.07 -16.07
N ILE A 15 -19.96 -21.44 -14.89
CA ILE A 15 -20.13 -20.64 -13.68
C ILE A 15 -19.34 -19.37 -13.95
N GLY A 16 -20.00 -18.37 -14.54
CA GLY A 16 -19.48 -17.02 -14.61
C GLY A 16 -19.31 -16.54 -13.18
N ILE A 17 -18.07 -16.42 -12.73
CA ILE A 17 -17.74 -15.60 -11.57
C ILE A 17 -18.12 -14.19 -11.99
N ILE A 18 -19.34 -13.77 -11.67
CA ILE A 18 -19.72 -12.37 -11.80
C ILE A 18 -18.80 -11.65 -10.81
N PRO A 19 -17.89 -10.76 -11.27
CA PRO A 19 -17.13 -9.94 -10.34
C PRO A 19 -18.15 -9.20 -9.48
N LYS A 20 -18.07 -9.40 -8.17
CA LYS A 20 -18.91 -8.65 -7.23
C LYS A 20 -18.50 -7.20 -7.44
N GLU A 21 -19.35 -6.40 -8.08
CA GLU A 21 -19.17 -4.95 -8.10
C GLU A 21 -19.24 -4.50 -6.64
N VAL A 22 -18.08 -4.37 -6.02
CA VAL A 22 -17.96 -3.66 -4.77
C VAL A 22 -18.14 -2.20 -5.16
N GLN A 23 -19.38 -1.71 -5.06
CA GLN A 23 -19.61 -0.27 -4.99
C GLN A 23 -18.77 0.22 -3.81
N ALA A 24 -17.63 0.85 -4.09
CA ALA A 24 -16.84 1.51 -3.06
C ALA A 24 -17.80 2.40 -2.28
N ALA A 25 -17.97 2.12 -0.98
CA ALA A 25 -18.92 2.85 -0.16
C ALA A 25 -18.46 4.31 -0.10
N SER A 26 -19.10 5.20 -0.87
CA SER A 26 -18.84 6.63 -0.80
C SER A 26 -19.52 7.18 0.45
N PHE A 27 -18.72 7.58 1.44
CA PHE A 27 -19.24 8.22 2.66
C PHE A 27 -19.42 9.72 2.43
N ARG A 28 -20.56 10.26 2.85
CA ARG A 28 -20.92 11.67 2.56
C ARG A 28 -20.10 12.70 3.33
N ASP A 29 -19.50 12.29 4.44
CA ASP A 29 -18.72 13.10 5.36
C ASP A 29 -17.20 12.89 5.22
N LEU A 30 -16.76 12.09 4.25
CA LEU A 30 -15.35 12.03 3.84
C LEU A 30 -15.10 13.04 2.72
N THR A 31 -14.92 14.30 3.10
CA THR A 31 -14.61 15.40 2.17
C THR A 31 -13.12 15.71 2.07
N ASP A 32 -12.33 15.22 3.02
CA ASP A 32 -10.88 15.35 3.06
C ASP A 32 -10.23 14.20 2.28
N ASP A 33 -9.43 14.52 1.27
CA ASP A 33 -8.79 13.57 0.38
C ASP A 33 -7.43 13.08 0.90
N THR A 34 -6.94 13.62 2.03
CA THR A 34 -5.60 13.31 2.56
C THR A 34 -5.49 11.89 3.10
N LEU A 35 -6.55 11.34 3.69
CA LEU A 35 -6.59 9.98 4.27
C LEU A 35 -7.52 9.03 3.51
N LEU A 36 -8.03 9.47 2.36
CA LEU A 36 -9.07 8.74 1.62
C LEU A 36 -8.56 7.40 1.08
N THR A 37 -7.30 7.34 0.63
CA THR A 37 -6.70 6.10 0.10
C THR A 37 -6.65 5.01 1.16
N GLU A 38 -6.21 5.33 2.37
CA GLU A 38 -6.14 4.38 3.48
C GLU A 38 -7.53 3.92 3.94
N ILE A 39 -8.48 4.84 4.00
CA ILE A 39 -9.85 4.51 4.41
C ILE A 39 -10.51 3.60 3.36
N HIS A 40 -10.38 3.92 2.07
CA HIS A 40 -10.89 3.08 0.99
C HIS A 40 -10.27 1.69 1.02
N TYR A 41 -8.96 1.59 1.22
CA TYR A 41 -8.29 0.30 1.39
C TYR A 41 -8.95 -0.53 2.50
N LEU A 42 -9.17 0.03 3.69
CA LEU A 42 -9.80 -0.72 4.79
C LEU A 42 -11.27 -1.06 4.55
N VAL A 43 -11.98 -0.28 3.75
CA VAL A 43 -13.37 -0.57 3.34
C VAL A 43 -13.39 -1.73 2.35
N GLU A 44 -12.49 -1.73 1.36
CA GLU A 44 -12.33 -2.82 0.40
C GLU A 44 -11.94 -4.13 1.07
N GLN A 45 -11.14 -4.06 2.15
CA GLN A 45 -10.79 -5.23 2.98
C GLN A 45 -11.89 -5.62 4.00
N ASP A 46 -13.05 -4.96 4.00
CA ASP A 46 -14.16 -5.17 4.96
C ASP A 46 -13.76 -5.01 6.45
N ILE A 47 -12.70 -4.23 6.72
CA ILE A 47 -12.21 -3.96 8.08
C ILE A 47 -13.00 -2.82 8.70
N VAL A 48 -13.16 -1.73 7.94
CA VAL A 48 -13.93 -0.57 8.37
C VAL A 48 -15.22 -0.47 7.57
N ARG A 49 -16.31 -0.19 8.29
CA ARG A 49 -17.63 0.07 7.72
C ARG A 49 -18.11 1.43 8.19
N GLY A 50 -18.96 2.09 7.39
CA GLY A 50 -19.68 3.27 7.84
C GLY A 50 -20.90 2.92 8.68
N TYR A 51 -21.60 3.97 9.08
CA TYR A 51 -22.85 3.90 9.82
C TYR A 51 -24.06 3.80 8.85
N SER A 52 -25.23 3.46 9.39
CA SER A 52 -26.47 3.18 8.64
C SER A 52 -26.96 4.33 7.74
N ASN A 53 -26.42 5.54 7.90
CA ASN A 53 -26.76 6.75 7.14
C ASN A 53 -25.68 7.19 6.13
N GLN A 54 -24.82 6.28 5.68
CA GLN A 54 -23.70 6.57 4.76
C GLN A 54 -22.66 7.55 5.33
N LEU A 55 -22.54 7.62 6.65
CA LEU A 55 -21.50 8.39 7.32
C LEU A 55 -20.34 7.50 7.74
N PHE A 56 -19.14 8.06 7.74
CA PHE A 56 -17.92 7.47 8.29
C PHE A 56 -17.60 8.00 9.69
N LYS A 57 -17.96 9.26 9.97
CA LYS A 57 -17.60 10.07 11.14
C LYS A 57 -16.08 10.19 11.33
N PRO A 58 -15.36 10.82 10.39
CA PRO A 58 -13.89 10.86 10.40
C PRO A 58 -13.30 11.59 11.61
N ASN A 59 -14.01 12.60 12.12
CA ASN A 59 -13.55 13.49 13.18
C ASN A 59 -13.95 13.03 14.59
N ASP A 60 -14.82 12.03 14.71
CA ASP A 60 -15.14 11.42 16.01
C ASP A 60 -13.90 10.69 16.55
N PHE A 61 -13.66 10.79 17.85
CA PHE A 61 -12.63 9.98 18.49
C PHE A 61 -12.99 8.51 18.45
N VAL A 62 -12.02 7.66 18.10
CA VAL A 62 -12.24 6.21 18.03
C VAL A 62 -12.08 5.59 19.41
N THR A 63 -13.08 4.80 19.80
CA THR A 63 -13.12 4.13 21.09
C THR A 63 -12.27 2.86 21.10
N LYS A 64 -11.84 2.41 22.28
CA LYS A 64 -11.09 1.15 22.45
C LYS A 64 -11.86 -0.06 21.91
N ALA A 65 -13.18 -0.11 22.10
CA ALA A 65 -14.00 -1.19 21.54
C ALA A 65 -14.05 -1.16 20.01
N GLN A 66 -14.14 0.02 19.39
CA GLN A 66 -14.08 0.15 17.94
C GLN A 66 -12.71 -0.28 17.40
N VAL A 67 -11.61 0.07 18.08
CA VAL A 67 -10.28 -0.41 17.74
C VAL A 67 -10.18 -1.93 17.84
N ALA A 68 -10.74 -2.55 18.89
CA ALA A 68 -10.77 -4.00 19.03
C ALA A 68 -11.48 -4.68 17.85
N VAL A 69 -12.60 -4.11 17.38
CA VAL A 69 -13.32 -4.59 16.19
C VAL A 69 -12.45 -4.47 14.93
N MET A 70 -11.82 -3.32 14.70
CA MET A 70 -10.96 -3.11 13.53
C MET A 70 -9.77 -4.08 13.52
N LEU A 71 -9.09 -4.27 14.66
CA LEU A 71 -7.95 -5.18 14.77
C LEU A 71 -8.36 -6.65 14.67
N THR A 72 -9.51 -7.03 15.23
CA THR A 72 -10.06 -8.40 15.07
C THR A 72 -10.25 -8.74 13.60
N ARG A 73 -10.83 -7.81 12.81
CA ARG A 73 -11.04 -8.00 11.37
C ARG A 73 -9.72 -7.97 10.60
N ALA A 74 -8.87 -6.99 10.85
CA ALA A 74 -7.58 -6.82 10.17
C ALA A 74 -6.66 -8.03 10.32
N LEU A 75 -6.72 -8.71 11.48
CA LEU A 75 -5.90 -9.88 11.78
C LEU A 75 -6.63 -11.22 11.58
N GLY A 76 -7.91 -11.20 11.20
CA GLY A 76 -8.73 -12.40 11.07
C GLY A 76 -8.82 -13.23 12.37
N LEU A 77 -8.90 -12.57 13.54
CA LEU A 77 -8.89 -13.30 14.82
C LEU A 77 -10.17 -14.12 15.01
N ASN A 78 -10.02 -15.32 15.56
CA ASN A 78 -11.15 -16.17 15.89
C ASN A 78 -11.98 -15.58 17.04
N THR A 79 -13.29 -15.51 16.86
CA THR A 79 -14.26 -15.02 17.86
C THR A 79 -15.23 -16.12 18.32
N ILE A 80 -15.04 -17.36 17.87
CA ILE A 80 -15.82 -18.53 18.26
C ILE A 80 -15.18 -19.19 19.49
N ASN A 81 -16.00 -19.53 20.49
CA ASN A 81 -15.58 -20.14 21.75
C ASN A 81 -14.46 -19.34 22.44
N ILE A 82 -14.58 -18.01 22.43
CA ILE A 82 -13.56 -17.11 22.93
C ILE A 82 -13.46 -17.18 24.46
N GLU A 83 -12.22 -17.21 24.97
CA GLU A 83 -11.96 -17.17 26.41
C GLU A 83 -12.35 -15.81 26.99
N ASN A 84 -12.82 -15.82 28.23
CA ASN A 84 -13.26 -14.61 28.92
C ASN A 84 -12.07 -13.66 29.14
N PRO A 85 -12.13 -12.38 28.72
CA PRO A 85 -11.03 -11.45 28.91
C PRO A 85 -10.85 -10.96 30.36
N HIS A 86 -11.76 -11.35 31.27
CA HIS A 86 -11.73 -11.07 32.70
C HIS A 86 -11.74 -9.58 33.09
N TYR A 87 -12.18 -8.69 32.19
CA TYR A 87 -12.46 -7.30 32.52
C TYR A 87 -13.79 -7.18 33.28
N GLN A 88 -13.82 -6.39 34.37
CA GLN A 88 -15.03 -6.22 35.19
C GLN A 88 -16.14 -5.43 34.47
N ASP A 89 -15.77 -4.58 33.52
CA ASP A 89 -16.66 -3.69 32.77
C ASP A 89 -17.03 -4.24 31.38
N VAL A 90 -16.62 -5.48 31.06
CA VAL A 90 -16.93 -6.15 29.79
C VAL A 90 -17.54 -7.52 30.07
N THR A 91 -18.87 -7.57 30.14
CA THR A 91 -19.63 -8.82 30.30
C THR A 91 -20.00 -9.42 28.95
N SER A 92 -20.42 -10.68 28.92
CA SER A 92 -20.88 -11.37 27.69
C SER A 92 -22.09 -10.71 27.00
N ALA A 93 -22.78 -9.78 27.68
CA ALA A 93 -23.85 -8.97 27.12
C ALA A 93 -23.34 -7.73 26.36
N ASN A 94 -22.06 -7.36 26.49
CA ASN A 94 -21.47 -6.25 25.73
C ASN A 94 -21.41 -6.61 24.24
N GLN A 95 -21.88 -5.72 23.38
CA GLN A 95 -21.95 -5.95 21.93
C GLN A 95 -20.58 -6.24 21.28
N TYR A 96 -19.48 -5.78 21.88
CA TYR A 96 -18.11 -5.96 21.40
C TYR A 96 -17.32 -6.97 22.24
N TYR A 97 -18.00 -7.76 23.08
CA TYR A 97 -17.37 -8.71 24.01
C TYR A 97 -16.37 -9.62 23.30
N LYS A 98 -16.76 -10.19 22.14
CA LYS A 98 -15.96 -11.20 21.44
C LYS A 98 -14.70 -10.61 20.83
N GLU A 99 -14.79 -9.43 20.25
CA GLU A 99 -13.67 -8.72 19.65
C GLU A 99 -12.70 -8.22 20.71
N ILE A 100 -13.21 -7.68 21.83
CA ILE A 100 -12.38 -7.29 22.99
C ILE A 100 -11.64 -8.50 23.55
N ALA A 101 -12.35 -9.63 23.69
CA ALA A 101 -11.75 -10.88 24.13
C ALA A 101 -10.67 -11.39 23.17
N ALA A 102 -10.94 -11.37 21.86
CA ALA A 102 -9.98 -11.82 20.85
C ALA A 102 -8.68 -11.01 20.86
N VAL A 103 -8.74 -9.68 20.93
CA VAL A 103 -7.53 -8.85 20.95
C VAL A 103 -6.76 -8.95 22.28
N GLN A 104 -7.45 -9.15 23.40
CA GLN A 104 -6.81 -9.38 24.70
C GLN A 104 -6.11 -10.75 24.72
N ASN A 105 -6.79 -11.82 24.28
CA ASN A 105 -6.24 -13.18 24.25
C ASN A 105 -5.02 -13.27 23.30
N LYS A 106 -4.97 -12.40 22.28
CA LYS A 106 -3.82 -12.27 21.37
C LYS A 106 -2.67 -11.42 21.95
N GLY A 107 -2.86 -10.80 23.11
CA GLY A 107 -1.89 -9.94 23.79
C GLY A 107 -1.75 -8.55 23.17
N ILE A 108 -2.71 -8.12 22.36
CA ILE A 108 -2.70 -6.80 21.70
C ILE A 108 -3.06 -5.72 22.72
N PHE A 109 -4.17 -5.91 23.42
CA PHE A 109 -4.54 -5.12 24.59
C PHE A 109 -4.07 -5.82 25.88
N ASP A 110 -3.69 -5.03 26.88
CA ASP A 110 -3.21 -5.56 28.15
C ASP A 110 -4.33 -6.25 28.95
N ALA A 111 -4.00 -7.32 29.67
CA ALA A 111 -4.83 -7.79 30.77
C ALA A 111 -4.85 -6.72 31.87
N ALA A 112 -6.06 -6.29 32.28
CA ALA A 112 -6.26 -5.23 33.26
C ALA A 112 -7.57 -5.46 34.02
N HIS A 113 -7.81 -4.69 35.10
CA HIS A 113 -9.08 -4.76 35.83
C HIS A 113 -10.29 -4.28 35.01
N LYS A 114 -10.08 -3.26 34.17
CA LYS A 114 -11.11 -2.64 33.31
C LYS A 114 -10.55 -2.38 31.92
N PHE A 115 -11.38 -2.59 30.90
CA PHE A 115 -11.04 -2.28 29.51
C PHE A 115 -11.36 -0.83 29.14
N ASN A 116 -12.45 -0.29 29.68
CA ASN A 116 -13.06 0.99 29.34
C ASN A 116 -13.45 1.08 27.85
N PRO A 117 -14.43 0.28 27.39
CA PRO A 117 -14.75 0.09 25.97
C PRO A 117 -15.09 1.39 25.23
N ASP A 118 -15.76 2.33 25.90
CA ASP A 118 -16.21 3.60 25.31
C ASP A 118 -15.17 4.72 25.41
N ALA A 119 -14.03 4.49 26.09
CA ALA A 119 -12.98 5.48 26.17
C ALA A 119 -12.27 5.63 24.81
N PRO A 120 -11.96 6.87 24.38
CA PRO A 120 -11.06 7.09 23.25
C PRO A 120 -9.71 6.42 23.45
N ILE A 121 -9.14 5.88 22.37
CA ILE A 121 -7.73 5.45 22.38
C ILE A 121 -6.80 6.66 22.24
N THR A 122 -5.72 6.69 23.00
CA THR A 122 -4.67 7.72 22.85
C THR A 122 -3.68 7.36 21.75
N ARG A 123 -2.88 8.34 21.28
CA ARG A 123 -1.81 8.09 20.29
C ARG A 123 -0.74 7.12 20.78
N GLY A 124 -0.39 7.17 22.06
CA GLY A 124 0.55 6.21 22.67
C GLY A 124 -0.05 4.81 22.76
N GLU A 125 -1.32 4.68 23.14
CA GLU A 125 -2.02 3.39 23.13
C GLU A 125 -2.17 2.83 21.70
N MET A 126 -2.46 3.68 20.73
CA MET A 126 -2.50 3.33 19.30
C MET A 126 -1.16 2.74 18.83
N ALA A 127 -0.04 3.37 19.20
CA ALA A 127 1.28 2.85 18.85
C ALA A 127 1.52 1.46 19.45
N ILE A 128 1.15 1.27 20.72
CA ILE A 128 1.28 -0.02 21.41
C ILE A 128 0.48 -1.11 20.70
N VAL A 129 -0.81 -0.88 20.45
CA VAL A 129 -1.67 -1.93 19.89
C VAL A 129 -1.32 -2.25 18.44
N LEU A 130 -0.93 -1.26 17.62
CA LEU A 130 -0.47 -1.51 16.25
C LEU A 130 0.86 -2.27 16.24
N ASN A 131 1.83 -1.89 17.08
CA ASN A 131 3.10 -2.60 17.14
C ASN A 131 2.91 -4.06 17.59
N ARG A 132 2.04 -4.31 18.58
CA ARG A 132 1.73 -5.68 19.04
C ARG A 132 0.97 -6.48 18.00
N ALA A 133 0.01 -5.86 17.32
CA ALA A 133 -0.80 -6.50 16.28
C ALA A 133 0.05 -7.00 15.10
N PHE A 134 0.97 -6.16 14.61
CA PHE A 134 1.76 -6.42 13.41
C PHE A 134 3.23 -6.81 13.68
N GLN A 135 3.61 -6.89 14.96
CA GLN A 135 4.95 -7.25 15.43
C GLN A 135 6.06 -6.46 14.73
N LEU A 136 5.84 -5.15 14.53
CA LEU A 136 6.73 -4.29 13.76
C LEU A 136 8.13 -4.26 14.38
N LYS A 137 9.13 -4.04 13.52
CA LYS A 137 10.55 -4.06 13.90
C LYS A 137 11.22 -2.75 13.50
N GLY A 138 12.38 -2.51 14.11
CA GLY A 138 13.19 -1.32 13.90
C GLY A 138 13.03 -0.30 15.02
N SER A 139 14.11 0.43 15.27
CA SER A 139 14.25 1.30 16.43
C SER A 139 15.28 2.40 16.20
N ASP A 140 15.40 2.87 14.96
CA ASP A 140 16.34 3.97 14.67
C ASP A 140 15.99 5.20 15.52
N PRO A 141 16.99 6.00 15.90
CA PRO A 141 16.77 7.17 16.74
C PRO A 141 15.87 8.17 16.02
N TYR A 142 14.59 8.17 16.39
CA TYR A 142 13.64 9.22 16.06
C TYR A 142 13.39 10.04 17.32
N TYR A 143 13.50 11.36 17.23
CA TYR A 143 13.33 12.23 18.37
C TYR A 143 11.99 12.95 18.32
N PHE A 144 11.21 12.81 19.39
CA PHE A 144 10.07 13.68 19.68
C PHE A 144 10.33 14.43 20.97
N THR A 145 9.95 15.71 21.01
CA THR A 145 10.22 16.60 22.14
C THR A 145 9.51 16.18 23.44
N ASP A 146 8.46 15.37 23.35
CA ASP A 146 7.60 14.93 24.46
C ASP A 146 7.57 13.39 24.66
N VAL A 147 8.53 12.66 24.08
CA VAL A 147 8.64 11.20 24.21
C VAL A 147 9.98 10.85 24.85
N THR A 148 9.94 10.33 26.08
CA THR A 148 11.12 9.85 26.82
C THR A 148 10.97 8.36 27.13
N GLU A 149 12.03 7.71 27.64
CA GLU A 149 11.98 6.29 28.04
C GLU A 149 10.89 5.98 29.09
N GLN A 150 10.41 7.00 29.81
CA GLN A 150 9.32 6.88 30.78
C GLN A 150 7.92 7.01 30.14
N THR A 151 7.84 7.50 28.90
CA THR A 151 6.58 7.60 28.16
C THR A 151 6.05 6.19 27.90
N ARG A 152 4.79 5.94 28.30
CA ARG A 152 4.12 4.67 28.01
C ARG A 152 4.07 4.45 26.49
N GLY A 153 4.61 3.33 26.03
CA GLY A 153 4.71 3.02 24.61
C GLY A 153 5.95 3.61 23.91
N TYR A 154 6.95 4.09 24.66
CA TYR A 154 8.18 4.71 24.12
C TYR A 154 8.76 3.92 22.94
N LYS A 155 9.02 2.62 23.13
CA LYS A 155 9.63 1.77 22.10
C LYS A 155 8.71 1.63 20.89
N GLU A 156 7.42 1.41 21.13
CA GLU A 156 6.42 1.24 20.08
C GLU A 156 6.24 2.52 19.24
N ILE A 157 6.27 3.68 19.88
CA ILE A 157 6.24 4.98 19.19
C ILE A 157 7.45 5.11 18.25
N LEU A 158 8.65 4.80 18.74
CA LEU A 158 9.88 4.84 17.91
C LEU A 158 9.84 3.83 16.78
N THR A 159 9.35 2.61 17.02
CA THR A 159 9.20 1.60 15.97
C THR A 159 8.21 2.04 14.89
N LEU A 160 7.08 2.65 15.26
CA LEU A 160 6.14 3.20 14.27
C LEU A 160 6.76 4.35 13.48
N ALA A 161 7.56 5.20 14.11
CA ALA A 161 8.24 6.32 13.45
C ALA A 161 9.31 5.82 12.46
N HIS A 162 10.11 4.83 12.86
CA HIS A 162 11.09 4.16 11.99
C HIS A 162 10.45 3.56 10.73
N ASN A 163 9.24 3.02 10.85
CA ASN A 163 8.50 2.46 9.71
C ASN A 163 7.65 3.50 8.96
N HIS A 164 7.86 4.79 9.23
CA HIS A 164 7.13 5.92 8.63
C HIS A 164 5.59 5.82 8.74
N LEU A 165 5.11 5.12 9.79
CA LEU A 165 3.69 5.04 10.10
C LEU A 165 3.20 6.31 10.80
N VAL A 166 4.09 6.98 11.54
CA VAL A 166 3.85 8.24 12.25
C VAL A 166 4.99 9.23 12.00
N ARG A 167 4.69 10.54 11.97
CA ARG A 167 5.69 11.62 11.80
C ARG A 167 5.76 12.59 12.99
N GLY A 168 4.71 12.63 13.82
CA GLY A 168 4.53 13.66 14.84
C GLY A 168 3.83 14.91 14.29
N TYR A 169 3.89 16.00 15.03
CA TYR A 169 3.34 17.30 14.66
C TYR A 169 4.46 18.26 14.25
N GLY A 170 4.11 19.38 13.59
CA GLY A 170 5.09 20.37 13.12
C GLY A 170 5.89 21.07 14.23
N ASP A 171 5.46 20.94 15.49
CA ASP A 171 6.17 21.42 16.69
C ASP A 171 7.23 20.41 17.20
N GLY A 172 7.42 19.29 16.51
CA GLY A 172 8.36 18.23 16.90
C GLY A 172 7.83 17.28 17.99
N ALA A 173 6.60 17.45 18.46
CA ALA A 173 5.98 16.58 19.46
C ALA A 173 5.26 15.39 18.83
N PHE A 174 5.09 14.31 19.58
CA PHE A 174 4.24 13.16 19.23
C PHE A 174 2.85 13.25 19.85
N LYS A 175 2.70 13.90 21.01
CA LYS A 175 1.47 14.05 21.82
C LYS A 175 0.84 12.70 22.18
N PRO A 176 1.54 11.84 22.96
CA PRO A 176 1.13 10.46 23.22
C PRO A 176 -0.22 10.35 23.95
N ASN A 177 -0.61 11.36 24.74
CA ASN A 177 -1.86 11.35 25.51
C ASN A 177 -3.06 11.90 24.73
N ASN A 178 -2.87 12.45 23.52
CA ASN A 178 -3.97 12.96 22.74
C ASN A 178 -4.81 11.81 22.16
N PRO A 179 -6.15 11.93 22.14
CA PRO A 179 -7.02 10.96 21.51
C PRO A 179 -6.83 10.94 19.98
N VAL A 180 -7.10 9.80 19.36
CA VAL A 180 -7.02 9.59 17.91
C VAL A 180 -8.42 9.63 17.29
N THR A 181 -8.58 10.33 16.17
CA THR A 181 -9.85 10.29 15.43
C THR A 181 -10.01 8.98 14.65
N ARG A 182 -11.23 8.65 14.27
CA ARG A 182 -11.52 7.45 13.48
C ARG A 182 -10.79 7.42 12.14
N ALA A 183 -10.68 8.56 11.46
CA ALA A 183 -9.91 8.66 10.22
C ALA A 183 -8.41 8.45 10.45
N GLN A 184 -7.85 9.09 11.49
CA GLN A 184 -6.43 8.95 11.83
C GLN A 184 -6.07 7.49 12.17
N PHE A 185 -6.87 6.81 13.00
CA PHE A 185 -6.61 5.42 13.35
C PHE A 185 -6.74 4.50 12.12
N SER A 186 -7.72 4.75 11.26
CA SER A 186 -7.87 4.02 9.99
C SER A 186 -6.63 4.16 9.11
N ALA A 187 -6.08 5.37 9.00
CA ALA A 187 -4.84 5.60 8.27
C ALA A 187 -3.65 4.83 8.86
N PHE A 188 -3.45 4.89 10.18
CA PHE A 188 -2.35 4.15 10.83
C PHE A 188 -2.50 2.63 10.67
N LEU A 189 -3.72 2.11 10.79
CA LEU A 189 -4.00 0.70 10.60
C LEU A 189 -3.71 0.25 9.15
N ALA A 190 -4.21 0.96 8.16
CA ALA A 190 -3.98 0.64 6.75
C ALA A 190 -2.48 0.60 6.42
N ARG A 191 -1.72 1.60 6.90
CA ARG A 191 -0.28 1.68 6.66
C ARG A 191 0.47 0.54 7.37
N ALA A 192 0.10 0.20 8.60
CA ALA A 192 0.70 -0.91 9.33
C ALA A 192 0.45 -2.26 8.64
N MET A 193 -0.74 -2.45 8.07
CA MET A 193 -1.13 -3.66 7.33
C MET A 193 -0.41 -3.85 6.01
N THR A 194 0.08 -2.77 5.40
CA THR A 194 0.55 -2.76 3.99
C THR A 194 2.03 -2.49 3.86
N LEU A 195 2.75 -2.54 4.98
CA LEU A 195 4.17 -2.28 5.06
C LEU A 195 4.95 -3.26 4.16
N SER A 196 5.72 -2.72 3.22
CA SER A 196 6.49 -3.51 2.24
C SER A 196 7.85 -2.89 1.98
N LYS A 197 8.90 -3.72 1.83
CA LYS A 197 10.28 -3.30 1.50
C LYS A 197 10.74 -4.02 0.23
N PRO A 198 10.09 -3.77 -0.93
CA PRO A 198 10.40 -4.48 -2.16
C PRO A 198 11.76 -4.04 -2.71
N HIS A 199 12.44 -4.96 -3.39
CA HIS A 199 13.57 -4.67 -4.26
C HIS A 199 13.05 -4.28 -5.64
N LEU A 200 13.06 -2.97 -5.91
CA LEU A 200 12.46 -2.39 -7.11
C LEU A 200 13.39 -2.38 -8.34
N LEU A 201 14.64 -2.82 -8.23
CA LEU A 201 15.58 -2.87 -9.35
C LEU A 201 15.46 -4.20 -10.11
N LYS A 202 15.78 -4.16 -11.41
CA LYS A 202 15.83 -5.34 -12.28
C LYS A 202 17.02 -6.23 -11.86
N ASP A 203 16.81 -7.54 -11.74
CA ASP A 203 17.91 -8.49 -11.55
C ASP A 203 18.87 -8.49 -12.76
N PRO A 204 20.19 -8.22 -12.56
CA PRO A 204 21.21 -8.22 -13.60
C PRO A 204 21.41 -9.56 -14.35
N ALA A 205 20.94 -10.67 -13.80
CA ALA A 205 21.05 -12.01 -14.40
C ALA A 205 20.12 -12.23 -15.61
N PHE A 206 19.18 -11.31 -15.85
CA PHE A 206 18.20 -11.42 -16.93
C PHE A 206 18.44 -10.38 -18.04
N VAL A 207 17.97 -10.74 -19.23
CA VAL A 207 17.66 -9.81 -20.32
C VAL A 207 16.16 -9.57 -20.29
N TYR A 208 15.76 -8.31 -20.34
CA TYR A 208 14.34 -7.91 -20.29
C TYR A 208 13.90 -7.39 -21.64
N THR A 209 12.75 -7.85 -22.15
CA THR A 209 12.16 -7.34 -23.39
C THR A 209 10.89 -6.57 -23.08
N TYR A 210 10.87 -5.29 -23.41
CA TYR A 210 9.72 -4.42 -23.19
C TYR A 210 9.09 -3.96 -24.51
N ALA A 211 7.78 -3.77 -24.49
CA ALA A 211 7.09 -2.91 -25.43
C ALA A 211 7.10 -1.49 -24.87
N TYR A 212 7.51 -0.54 -25.70
CA TYR A 212 7.47 0.88 -25.40
C TYR A 212 6.60 1.60 -26.42
N TYR A 213 5.59 2.34 -25.98
CA TYR A 213 4.78 3.20 -26.82
C TYR A 213 5.19 4.65 -26.60
N SER A 214 5.87 5.21 -27.61
CA SER A 214 6.32 6.59 -27.57
C SER A 214 5.16 7.53 -27.88
N LEU A 215 4.94 8.48 -26.96
CA LEU A 215 3.91 9.50 -27.11
C LEU A 215 4.33 10.63 -28.07
N SER A 216 5.62 10.80 -28.35
CA SER A 216 6.09 11.86 -29.25
C SER A 216 5.88 11.54 -30.72
N ASP A 217 6.04 10.28 -31.11
CA ASP A 217 5.94 9.84 -32.50
C ASP A 217 4.81 8.82 -32.74
N ASN A 218 4.05 8.47 -31.70
CA ASN A 218 2.96 7.50 -31.72
C ASN A 218 3.35 6.13 -32.28
N LYS A 219 4.59 5.69 -32.01
CA LYS A 219 5.08 4.37 -32.44
C LYS A 219 5.32 3.44 -31.26
N ARG A 220 5.14 2.15 -31.54
CA ARG A 220 5.51 1.06 -30.65
C ARG A 220 6.88 0.52 -31.02
N TYR A 221 7.75 0.44 -30.03
CA TYR A 221 9.07 -0.13 -30.08
C TYR A 221 9.12 -1.41 -29.24
N THR A 222 9.98 -2.35 -29.65
CA THR A 222 10.33 -3.51 -28.83
C THR A 222 11.80 -3.39 -28.47
N LEU A 223 12.08 -3.24 -27.18
CA LEU A 223 13.39 -2.89 -26.66
C LEU A 223 13.89 -4.02 -25.74
N SER A 224 15.08 -4.53 -26.00
CA SER A 224 15.78 -5.47 -25.11
C SER A 224 16.78 -4.71 -24.25
N TYR A 225 16.76 -5.00 -22.95
CA TYR A 225 17.63 -4.40 -21.93
C TYR A 225 18.55 -5.46 -21.38
N GLN A 226 19.85 -5.24 -21.51
CA GLN A 226 20.88 -6.14 -21.04
C GLN A 226 21.80 -5.39 -20.08
N TYR A 227 21.90 -5.86 -18.83
CA TYR A 227 22.80 -5.23 -17.86
C TYR A 227 24.25 -5.33 -18.33
N GLU A 228 24.96 -4.20 -18.28
CA GLU A 228 26.38 -4.08 -18.60
C GLU A 228 27.21 -4.09 -17.31
N GLN A 229 27.00 -3.09 -16.46
CA GLN A 229 27.85 -2.83 -15.29
C GLN A 229 27.18 -1.84 -14.33
N HIS A 230 27.79 -1.68 -13.15
CA HIS A 230 27.50 -0.59 -12.23
C HIS A 230 28.59 0.48 -12.37
N ASP A 231 28.23 1.73 -12.65
CA ASP A 231 29.19 2.83 -12.92
C ASP A 231 29.72 3.54 -11.66
N GLY A 232 29.36 3.02 -10.48
CA GLY A 232 29.64 3.61 -9.17
C GLY A 232 28.51 4.47 -8.61
N LYS A 233 27.47 4.74 -9.41
CA LYS A 233 26.24 5.43 -8.99
C LYS A 233 24.97 4.73 -9.47
N ASN A 234 24.99 4.22 -10.71
CA ASN A 234 23.83 3.67 -11.39
C ASN A 234 24.15 2.31 -11.99
N ASP A 235 23.12 1.50 -12.15
CA ASP A 235 23.18 0.33 -13.02
C ASP A 235 22.99 0.77 -14.46
N VAL A 236 23.91 0.35 -15.32
CA VAL A 236 23.99 0.72 -16.73
C VAL A 236 23.56 -0.46 -17.58
N TRP A 237 22.61 -0.21 -18.47
CA TRP A 237 22.01 -1.24 -19.34
C TRP A 237 22.15 -0.88 -20.82
N THR A 238 22.57 -1.83 -21.64
CA THR A 238 22.48 -1.71 -23.11
C THR A 238 21.02 -1.81 -23.51
N VAL A 239 20.55 -0.87 -24.33
CA VAL A 239 19.19 -0.89 -24.89
C VAL A 239 19.26 -1.11 -26.39
N LYS A 240 18.54 -2.10 -26.90
CA LYS A 240 18.52 -2.43 -28.33
C LYS A 240 17.10 -2.58 -28.86
N ASN A 241 16.82 -1.95 -29.99
CA ASN A 241 15.60 -2.20 -30.76
C ASN A 241 15.66 -3.60 -31.36
N VAL A 242 14.74 -4.47 -30.98
CA VAL A 242 14.71 -5.87 -31.43
C VAL A 242 14.45 -5.98 -32.92
N SER A 243 13.64 -5.08 -33.50
CA SER A 243 13.26 -5.13 -34.92
C SER A 243 14.33 -4.56 -35.84
N THR A 244 14.98 -3.46 -35.47
CA THR A 244 15.97 -2.78 -36.33
C THR A 244 17.40 -3.15 -35.99
N GLY A 245 17.64 -3.72 -34.81
CA GLY A 245 18.98 -3.98 -34.28
C GLY A 245 19.71 -2.72 -33.79
N GLN A 246 19.08 -1.54 -33.87
CA GLN A 246 19.65 -0.28 -33.42
C GLN A 246 19.89 -0.31 -31.91
N THR A 247 21.10 0.03 -31.49
CA THR A 247 21.44 0.27 -30.09
C THR A 247 21.20 1.73 -29.75
N PHE A 248 20.58 1.99 -28.60
CA PHE A 248 20.42 3.34 -28.05
C PHE A 248 21.49 3.62 -27.00
N SER A 249 21.68 4.90 -26.65
CA SER A 249 22.53 5.25 -25.52
C SER A 249 22.00 4.58 -24.25
N ASN A 250 22.91 4.16 -23.38
CA ASN A 250 22.60 3.29 -22.24
C ASN A 250 21.46 3.82 -21.36
N GLU A 251 20.68 2.90 -20.79
CA GLU A 251 19.76 3.21 -19.69
C GLU A 251 20.53 3.23 -18.38
N LEU A 252 20.30 4.28 -17.60
CA LEU A 252 20.72 4.39 -16.21
C LEU A 252 19.52 4.09 -15.32
N LEU A 253 19.67 3.09 -14.47
CA LEU A 253 18.70 2.75 -13.43
C LEU A 253 19.34 2.97 -12.07
N TYR A 254 18.64 3.65 -11.18
CA TYR A 254 19.17 3.97 -9.86
C TYR A 254 18.12 3.90 -8.77
N GLY A 255 18.57 3.55 -7.56
CA GLY A 255 17.79 3.59 -6.33
C GLY A 255 18.63 4.22 -5.23
N HIS A 256 18.17 5.32 -4.67
CA HIS A 256 18.70 5.93 -3.43
C HIS A 256 17.61 5.89 -2.36
N ASP A 257 17.95 6.23 -1.11
CA ASP A 257 17.08 6.16 0.09
C ASP A 257 15.63 6.59 -0.12
N ARG A 258 15.38 7.53 -1.04
CA ARG A 258 14.05 8.08 -1.34
C ARG A 258 13.71 8.25 -2.81
N ALA A 259 14.60 7.88 -3.73
CA ALA A 259 14.43 8.17 -5.15
C ALA A 259 14.77 6.95 -5.99
N TYR A 260 13.81 6.54 -6.82
CA TYR A 260 13.97 5.50 -7.81
C TYR A 260 13.75 6.11 -9.19
N GLY A 261 14.67 5.89 -10.12
CA GLY A 261 14.56 6.50 -11.44
C GLY A 261 15.21 5.70 -12.54
N GLN A 262 14.71 5.95 -13.75
CA GLN A 262 15.16 5.37 -15.01
C GLN A 262 15.39 6.51 -16.00
N ALA A 263 16.49 6.46 -16.74
CA ALA A 263 16.79 7.42 -17.80
C ALA A 263 17.43 6.72 -18.99
N ILE A 264 16.84 6.88 -20.18
CA ILE A 264 17.50 6.49 -21.44
C ILE A 264 18.05 7.75 -22.10
N ALA A 265 19.35 7.79 -22.34
CA ALA A 265 19.97 8.94 -22.97
C ALA A 265 19.44 9.13 -24.41
N GLY A 266 18.82 10.29 -24.66
CA GLY A 266 18.30 10.68 -25.98
C GLY A 266 16.78 10.58 -26.16
N ASP A 267 16.03 10.08 -25.17
CA ASP A 267 14.55 10.08 -25.20
C ASP A 267 13.97 10.65 -23.89
N ALA A 268 13.46 11.87 -23.96
CA ALA A 268 12.84 12.56 -22.82
C ALA A 268 11.57 11.86 -22.31
N ASN A 269 10.95 10.97 -23.08
CA ASN A 269 9.70 10.29 -22.72
C ASN A 269 9.90 8.97 -21.97
N THR A 270 11.14 8.49 -21.85
CA THR A 270 11.48 7.26 -21.10
C THR A 270 12.12 7.57 -19.75
N HIS A 271 12.17 8.85 -19.39
CA HIS A 271 12.74 9.31 -18.13
C HIS A 271 11.65 9.48 -17.08
N TYR A 272 11.84 8.83 -15.93
CA TYR A 272 11.08 9.15 -14.72
C TYR A 272 11.97 9.10 -13.49
N ASP A 273 11.67 10.01 -12.57
CA ASP A 273 12.16 9.99 -11.20
C ASP A 273 10.94 9.91 -10.28
N LEU A 274 10.91 8.84 -9.49
CA LEU A 274 9.85 8.54 -8.51
C LEU A 274 10.43 8.64 -7.12
N TYR A 275 9.98 9.64 -6.37
CA TYR A 275 10.32 9.79 -4.97
C TYR A 275 9.45 8.88 -4.12
N MET A 276 10.05 7.82 -3.57
CA MET A 276 9.40 6.81 -2.74
C MET A 276 10.31 6.45 -1.57
N GLU A 277 9.81 6.59 -0.34
CA GLU A 277 10.54 6.23 0.88
C GLU A 277 10.12 4.83 1.36
N LEU A 278 11.11 3.94 1.51
CA LEU A 278 10.90 2.59 2.07
C LEU A 278 10.81 2.65 3.60
N PRO A 279 10.01 1.77 4.24
CA PRO A 279 9.04 0.86 3.64
C PRO A 279 7.86 1.57 2.97
N LEU A 280 7.42 1.02 1.84
CA LEU A 280 6.17 1.40 1.18
C LEU A 280 4.97 0.94 2.02
N ARG A 281 3.87 1.69 1.90
CA ARG A 281 2.59 1.45 2.58
C ARG A 281 1.49 2.10 1.77
N VAL A 282 0.26 1.60 1.83
CA VAL A 282 -0.84 2.26 1.13
C VAL A 282 -1.12 3.62 1.75
N GLY A 283 -1.35 4.59 0.87
CA GLY A 283 -1.59 5.98 1.27
C GLY A 283 -0.35 6.70 1.79
N VAL A 284 -0.51 8.03 1.90
CA VAL A 284 0.51 9.07 2.11
C VAL A 284 1.76 9.00 1.23
N ILE A 285 2.25 10.21 0.98
CA ILE A 285 3.23 10.60 0.00
C ILE A 285 4.02 11.74 0.63
N LEU A 286 5.27 11.85 0.21
CA LEU A 286 5.99 13.11 0.14
C LEU A 286 5.11 14.24 -0.49
N HIS A 287 4.74 15.24 0.30
CA HIS A 287 3.96 16.42 -0.12
C HIS A 287 4.84 17.43 -0.86
N GLU A 288 4.29 18.34 -1.67
CA GLU A 288 5.06 19.46 -2.24
C GLU A 288 5.73 20.36 -1.19
N ASP A 289 5.22 20.33 0.05
CA ASP A 289 5.81 21.00 1.23
C ASP A 289 6.91 20.17 1.90
N ASP A 290 7.12 18.91 1.47
CA ASP A 290 8.18 18.07 1.99
C ASP A 290 9.51 18.39 1.30
N PRO A 291 10.61 18.55 2.08
CA PRO A 291 11.92 18.81 1.51
C PRO A 291 12.31 17.76 0.46
N GLY A 292 12.51 18.19 -0.79
CA GLY A 292 12.95 17.33 -1.90
C GLY A 292 11.84 16.87 -2.85
N VAL A 293 10.58 17.24 -2.62
CA VAL A 293 9.50 17.00 -3.58
C VAL A 293 9.45 18.15 -4.57
N THR A 294 9.43 17.85 -5.86
CA THR A 294 9.17 18.87 -6.88
C THR A 294 7.75 19.40 -6.69
N ALA A 295 7.60 20.72 -6.52
CA ALA A 295 6.30 21.37 -6.33
C ALA A 295 5.27 20.89 -7.38
N GLY A 296 4.03 20.62 -6.98
CA GLY A 296 2.94 20.23 -7.87
C GLY A 296 2.94 18.77 -8.38
N GLU A 297 3.57 17.80 -7.68
CA GLU A 297 3.42 16.36 -7.96
C GLU A 297 3.04 15.53 -6.72
N ARG A 298 2.11 14.58 -6.91
CA ARG A 298 1.55 13.70 -5.87
C ARG A 298 1.71 12.22 -6.27
N VAL A 299 2.59 11.48 -5.58
CA VAL A 299 2.91 10.04 -5.79
C VAL A 299 2.23 9.08 -4.78
N THR A 300 1.04 8.56 -5.06
CA THR A 300 0.29 7.68 -4.13
C THR A 300 0.64 6.20 -4.31
N VAL A 301 1.04 5.50 -3.26
CA VAL A 301 1.02 4.02 -3.25
C VAL A 301 -0.43 3.55 -3.09
N LYS A 302 -1.00 3.01 -4.18
CA LYS A 302 -2.38 2.52 -4.24
C LYS A 302 -2.52 1.10 -3.71
N SER A 303 -1.49 0.28 -3.86
CA SER A 303 -1.45 -1.09 -3.35
C SER A 303 -0.02 -1.56 -3.14
N THR A 304 0.19 -2.41 -2.14
CA THR A 304 1.45 -3.16 -1.94
C THR A 304 1.29 -4.66 -2.17
N ASN A 305 0.12 -5.11 -2.60
CA ASN A 305 -0.19 -6.52 -2.90
C ASN A 305 -1.21 -6.62 -4.05
N GLY A 306 -1.00 -5.82 -5.08
CA GLY A 306 -1.86 -5.76 -6.25
C GLY A 306 -1.61 -6.90 -7.23
N THR A 307 -2.32 -6.83 -8.35
CA THR A 307 -2.10 -7.71 -9.49
C THR A 307 -2.06 -6.90 -10.78
N VAL A 308 -1.27 -7.34 -11.76
CA VAL A 308 -1.23 -6.71 -13.08
C VAL A 308 -0.89 -7.76 -14.14
N GLN A 309 -1.52 -7.68 -15.29
CA GLN A 309 -1.06 -8.40 -16.47
C GLN A 309 -0.05 -7.52 -17.22
N ALA A 310 1.13 -8.06 -17.49
CA ALA A 310 2.11 -7.46 -18.39
C ALA A 310 2.59 -8.53 -19.38
N GLY A 311 2.39 -8.27 -20.67
CA GLY A 311 2.57 -9.27 -21.72
C GLY A 311 1.65 -10.47 -21.50
N GLU A 312 2.21 -11.68 -21.54
CA GLU A 312 1.48 -12.93 -21.33
C GLU A 312 1.45 -13.39 -19.86
N VAL A 313 2.04 -12.61 -18.94
CA VAL A 313 2.20 -13.00 -17.53
C VAL A 313 1.28 -12.18 -16.62
N GLN A 314 0.57 -12.89 -15.74
CA GLN A 314 -0.16 -12.29 -14.63
C GLN A 314 0.75 -12.23 -13.40
N TYR A 315 1.05 -11.02 -12.93
CA TYR A 315 1.83 -10.79 -11.72
C TYR A 315 0.92 -10.58 -10.51
N THR A 316 1.39 -11.04 -9.34
CA THR A 316 0.78 -10.85 -8.01
C THR A 316 1.81 -10.25 -7.06
N GLY A 317 1.38 -9.65 -5.94
CA GLY A 317 2.31 -8.95 -5.05
C GLY A 317 2.81 -7.63 -5.64
N VAL A 318 2.03 -7.05 -6.56
CA VAL A 318 2.43 -5.88 -7.34
C VAL A 318 2.30 -4.62 -6.50
N ILE A 319 3.35 -3.80 -6.47
CA ILE A 319 3.27 -2.44 -5.94
C ILE A 319 2.68 -1.55 -7.04
N ILE A 320 1.58 -0.88 -6.72
CA ILE A 320 0.91 0.04 -7.64
C ILE A 320 1.13 1.45 -7.13
N VAL A 321 1.79 2.27 -7.93
CA VAL A 321 2.13 3.66 -7.59
C VAL A 321 1.50 4.59 -8.63
N GLU A 322 0.80 5.61 -8.17
CA GLU A 322 0.15 6.60 -9.01
C GLU A 322 0.80 7.97 -8.83
N LYS A 323 1.25 8.59 -9.91
CA LYS A 323 1.79 9.95 -9.92
C LYS A 323 0.81 10.89 -10.62
N ARG A 324 0.37 11.93 -9.93
CA ARG A 324 -0.47 13.01 -10.45
C ARG A 324 0.29 14.32 -10.40
N SER A 325 0.19 15.14 -11.43
CA SER A 325 0.72 16.51 -11.42
C SER A 325 -0.43 17.50 -11.27
N GLU A 326 -0.21 18.59 -10.55
CA GLU A 326 -1.15 19.71 -10.49
C GLU A 326 -1.15 20.54 -11.78
N PHE A 327 -0.10 20.41 -12.59
CA PHE A 327 0.07 21.14 -13.84
C PHE A 327 -0.47 20.38 -15.06
N SER A 328 -0.92 19.13 -14.90
CA SER A 328 -1.45 18.33 -16.00
C SER A 328 -2.53 17.36 -15.56
N ASN A 329 -3.46 17.06 -16.47
CA ASN A 329 -4.46 16.00 -16.24
C ASN A 329 -3.89 14.59 -16.49
N VAL A 330 -2.57 14.43 -16.59
CA VAL A 330 -1.93 13.13 -16.80
C VAL A 330 -1.74 12.43 -15.47
N VAL A 331 -2.38 11.27 -15.34
CA VAL A 331 -2.16 10.31 -14.27
C VAL A 331 -1.24 9.24 -14.79
N LYS A 332 -0.06 9.11 -14.17
CA LYS A 332 0.88 8.02 -14.47
C LYS A 332 0.71 6.92 -13.44
N THR A 333 0.60 5.68 -13.86
CA THR A 333 0.51 4.52 -12.97
C THR A 333 1.64 3.56 -13.27
N TYR A 334 2.42 3.25 -12.25
CA TYR A 334 3.58 2.37 -12.27
C TYR A 334 3.26 1.08 -11.53
N TYR A 335 3.65 -0.04 -12.12
CA TYR A 335 3.46 -1.37 -11.56
C TYR A 335 4.83 -2.00 -11.37
N PHE A 336 5.23 -2.18 -10.11
CA PHE A 336 6.49 -2.81 -9.75
C PHE A 336 6.27 -4.21 -9.20
N VAL A 337 7.19 -5.10 -9.53
CA VAL A 337 7.25 -6.45 -8.98
C VAL A 337 8.60 -6.65 -8.31
N ASP A 338 8.59 -7.24 -7.13
CA ASP A 338 9.79 -7.55 -6.35
C ASP A 338 10.79 -8.37 -7.17
N ASP A 339 12.07 -7.99 -7.15
CA ASP A 339 13.17 -8.58 -7.94
C ASP A 339 13.01 -8.52 -9.47
N ILE A 340 12.04 -7.76 -9.98
CA ILE A 340 11.83 -7.51 -11.42
C ILE A 340 11.88 -6.01 -11.73
N GLY A 341 11.41 -5.18 -10.80
CA GLY A 341 11.24 -3.76 -10.99
C GLY A 341 9.99 -3.41 -11.79
N LEU A 342 10.06 -2.36 -12.60
CA LEU A 342 8.92 -1.87 -13.38
C LEU A 342 8.51 -2.89 -14.45
N VAL A 343 7.28 -3.41 -14.34
CA VAL A 343 6.71 -4.34 -15.33
C VAL A 343 5.68 -3.68 -16.24
N LYS A 344 5.08 -2.56 -15.80
CA LYS A 344 4.09 -1.83 -16.60
C LYS A 344 4.03 -0.36 -16.18
N GLU A 345 3.83 0.51 -17.16
CA GLU A 345 3.51 1.92 -16.95
C GLU A 345 2.31 2.32 -17.82
N MET A 346 1.41 3.13 -17.25
CA MET A 346 0.22 3.63 -17.93
C MET A 346 0.06 5.14 -17.75
N HIS A 347 -0.37 5.85 -18.79
CA HIS A 347 -0.73 7.28 -18.76
C HIS A 347 -2.21 7.43 -19.14
N ASN A 348 -3.08 7.87 -18.21
CA ASN A 348 -4.53 8.02 -18.47
C ASN A 348 -5.13 6.81 -19.22
N ASP A 349 -4.87 5.60 -18.72
CA ASP A 349 -5.31 4.30 -19.27
C ASP A 349 -4.55 3.77 -20.51
N LEU A 350 -3.64 4.55 -21.10
CA LEU A 350 -2.80 4.08 -22.19
C LEU A 350 -1.54 3.38 -21.66
N VAL A 351 -1.28 2.15 -22.08
CA VAL A 351 -0.04 1.43 -21.77
C VAL A 351 1.11 2.04 -22.56
N VAL A 352 2.08 2.63 -21.85
CA VAL A 352 3.28 3.25 -22.45
C VAL A 352 4.52 2.38 -22.32
N PHE A 353 4.55 1.51 -21.32
CA PHE A 353 5.66 0.59 -21.07
C PHE A 353 5.11 -0.73 -20.55
N GLU A 354 5.58 -1.87 -21.08
CA GLU A 354 5.09 -3.18 -20.67
C GLU A 354 6.16 -4.26 -20.87
N LEU A 355 6.44 -5.03 -19.81
CA LEU A 355 7.33 -6.18 -19.87
C LEU A 355 6.67 -7.30 -20.67
N LEU A 356 7.30 -7.72 -21.77
CA LEU A 356 6.82 -8.82 -22.60
C LEU A 356 7.38 -10.15 -22.13
N ASN A 357 8.68 -10.19 -21.84
CA ASN A 357 9.37 -11.37 -21.30
C ASN A 357 10.68 -10.98 -20.61
N ARG A 358 11.19 -11.90 -19.79
CA ARG A 358 12.56 -11.89 -19.30
C ARG A 358 13.20 -13.25 -19.52
N THR A 359 14.46 -13.27 -19.93
CA THR A 359 15.21 -14.50 -20.19
C THR A 359 16.51 -14.47 -19.40
N MET A 360 16.88 -15.58 -18.76
CA MET A 360 18.20 -15.72 -18.14
C MET A 360 19.28 -15.52 -19.21
N LYS A 361 20.34 -14.79 -18.83
CA LYS A 361 21.51 -14.55 -19.68
C LYS A 361 22.29 -15.82 -19.99
#